data_AF-A0A952TKF4-F1
#
_entry.id   AF-A0A952TKF4-F1
#
_cell.length_a   1.000
_cell.length_b   1.000
_cell.length_c   1.000
_cell.angle_alpha   90.00
_cell.angle_beta   90.00
_cell.angle_gamma   90.00
#
_symmetry.space_group_name_H-M   'P 1'
#
loop_
_entity.id
_entity.type
_entity.pdbx_description
1 polymer ?
#
loop_
_entity_poly.entity_id
_entity_poly.type
_entity_poly.pdbx_seq_one_letter_code
_entity_poly.pdbx_strand_id
1 'polypeptide(L)'
;MEQLFTSFLALAGVAALVAVLVNIGKLVGWVPDGAAPTAALLLNLGAFVVFAGLKIYAPDVDVAGLDAGAQQIATILVQVLAFVAQLGVSRAANAAVRGVPVIGYSHSQA
;
A
#
# COMPACT_ATOMS: atom_id res chain seq x y z
N MET A 1 -20.68 4.55 -22.20
CA MET A 1 -20.62 4.01 -20.82
C MET A 1 -19.68 2.81 -20.76
N GLU A 2 -19.91 1.76 -21.55
CA GLU A 2 -19.05 0.55 -21.57
C GLU A 2 -17.56 0.85 -21.78
N GLN A 3 -17.21 1.70 -22.75
CA GLN A 3 -15.82 2.08 -23.01
C GLN A 3 -15.15 2.81 -21.84
N LEU A 4 -15.88 3.63 -21.07
CA LEU A 4 -15.36 4.28 -19.87
C LEU A 4 -15.07 3.25 -18.77
N PHE A 5 -15.96 2.27 -18.62
CA PHE A 5 -15.81 1.22 -17.63
C PHE A 5 -14.61 0.33 -17.96
N THR A 6 -14.44 -0.07 -19.22
CA THR A 6 -13.28 -0.85 -19.68
C THR A 6 -11.97 -0.07 -19.51
N SER A 7 -11.96 1.22 -19.82
CA SER A 7 -10.78 2.07 -19.58
C SER A 7 -10.46 2.18 -18.09
N PHE A 8 -11.46 2.34 -17.22
CA PHE A 8 -11.25 2.38 -15.78
C PHE A 8 -10.68 1.07 -15.22
N LEU A 9 -11.18 -0.07 -15.68
CA LEU A 9 -10.66 -1.37 -15.27
C LEU A 9 -9.20 -1.61 -15.68
N ALA A 10 -8.71 -0.87 -16.68
CA ALA A 10 -7.32 -0.94 -17.10
C ALA A 10 -6.36 -0.10 -16.22
N LEU A 11 -6.87 0.76 -15.32
CA LEU A 11 -6.06 1.58 -14.39
C LEU A 11 -5.56 0.75 -13.20
N ALA A 12 -4.61 -0.14 -13.49
CA ALA A 12 -4.01 -1.01 -12.50
C ALA A 12 -3.21 -0.24 -11.43
N GLY A 13 -2.62 0.91 -11.79
CA GLY A 13 -1.87 1.76 -10.86
C GLY A 13 -2.75 2.36 -9.77
N VAL A 14 -3.93 2.87 -10.13
CA VAL A 14 -4.93 3.35 -9.17
C VAL A 14 -5.42 2.21 -8.28
N ALA A 15 -5.70 1.03 -8.84
CA ALA A 15 -6.10 -0.13 -8.05
C ALA A 15 -5.01 -0.54 -7.03
N ALA A 16 -3.74 -0.52 -7.44
CA ALA A 16 -2.60 -0.77 -6.57
C ALA A 16 -2.53 0.27 -5.44
N LEU A 17 -2.70 1.56 -5.76
CA LEU A 17 -2.70 2.63 -4.77
C LEU A 17 -3.83 2.46 -3.74
N VAL A 18 -5.05 2.13 -4.19
CA VAL A 18 -6.17 1.85 -3.29
C VAL A 18 -5.85 0.70 -2.34
N ALA A 19 -5.30 -0.41 -2.86
CA ALA A 19 -4.92 -1.55 -2.03
C ALA A 19 -3.90 -1.18 -0.95
N VAL A 20 -2.94 -0.31 -1.28
CA VAL A 20 -1.93 0.16 -0.33
C VAL A 20 -2.54 1.09 0.72
N LEU A 21 -3.41 2.02 0.32
CA LEU A 21 -4.11 2.91 1.24
C LEU A 21 -4.97 2.14 2.25
N VAL A 22 -5.66 1.07 1.81
CA VAL A 22 -6.40 0.19 2.71
C VAL A 22 -5.47 -0.48 3.72
N ASN A 23 -4.33 -1.01 3.28
CA ASN A 23 -3.36 -1.64 4.18
C ASN A 23 -2.73 -0.65 5.18
N ILE A 24 -2.41 0.57 4.75
CA ILE A 24 -1.98 1.65 5.66
C ILE A 24 -3.09 1.94 6.66
N GLY A 25 -4.33 2.09 6.19
CA GLY A 25 -5.50 2.32 7.03
C GLY A 25 -5.69 1.23 8.08
N LYS A 26 -5.43 -0.03 7.73
CA LYS A 26 -5.42 -1.15 8.70
C LYS A 26 -4.28 -1.03 9.70
N LEU A 27 -3.06 -0.71 9.25
CA LEU A 27 -1.89 -0.59 10.13
C LEU A 27 -2.07 0.49 11.21
N VAL A 28 -2.69 1.62 10.87
CA VAL A 28 -2.95 2.72 11.81
C VAL A 28 -4.28 2.59 12.57
N GLY A 29 -5.08 1.55 12.30
CA GLY A 29 -6.35 1.28 12.97
C GLY A 29 -7.56 2.07 12.44
N TRP A 30 -7.45 2.74 11.30
CA TRP A 30 -8.57 3.45 10.65
C TRP A 30 -9.53 2.51 9.91
N VAL A 31 -9.01 1.39 9.39
CA VAL A 31 -9.82 0.38 8.72
C VAL A 31 -9.93 -0.84 9.62
N PRO A 32 -11.13 -1.18 10.12
CA PRO A 32 -11.34 -2.38 10.94
C PRO A 32 -10.95 -3.66 10.20
N ASP A 33 -10.54 -4.67 10.96
CA ASP A 33 -10.36 -6.01 10.41
C ASP A 33 -11.69 -6.55 9.86
N GLY A 34 -11.64 -7.11 8.64
CA GLY A 34 -12.81 -7.55 7.89
C GLY A 34 -13.52 -6.46 7.07
N ALA A 35 -13.27 -5.17 7.34
CA ALA A 35 -13.84 -4.06 6.56
C ALA A 35 -13.02 -3.68 5.32
N ALA A 36 -11.91 -4.38 5.06
CA ALA A 36 -11.03 -4.12 3.92
C ALA A 36 -11.75 -4.18 2.55
N PRO A 37 -12.66 -5.14 2.28
CA PRO A 37 -13.41 -5.16 1.02
C PRO A 37 -14.29 -3.92 0.86
N THR A 38 -14.97 -3.49 1.94
CA THR A 38 -15.84 -2.31 1.93
C THR A 38 -15.03 -1.03 1.73
N ALA A 39 -13.89 -0.89 2.41
CA ALA A 39 -13.01 0.26 2.26
C ALA A 39 -12.42 0.33 0.83
N ALA A 40 -11.99 -0.80 0.29
CA ALA A 40 -11.50 -0.89 -1.09
C ALA A 40 -12.60 -0.53 -2.10
N LEU A 41 -13.84 -1.00 -1.89
CA LEU A 41 -14.97 -0.65 -2.74
C LEU A 41 -15.24 0.85 -2.73
N LEU A 42 -15.31 1.48 -1.55
CA LEU A 42 -15.56 2.92 -1.42
C LEU A 42 -14.45 3.75 -2.08
N LEU A 43 -13.18 3.38 -1.90
CA LEU A 43 -12.06 4.06 -2.51
C LEU A 43 -12.03 3.89 -4.03
N ASN A 44 -12.30 2.68 -4.55
CA ASN A 44 -12.39 2.44 -5.99
C ASN A 44 -13.59 3.18 -6.61
N LEU A 45 -14.72 3.24 -5.92
CA LEU A 45 -15.87 4.01 -6.38
C LEU A 45 -15.55 5.51 -6.44
N GLY A 46 -14.88 6.05 -5.41
CA GLY A 46 -14.39 7.42 -5.42
C GLY A 46 -13.44 7.69 -6.59
N ALA A 47 -12.48 6.78 -6.83
CA ALA A 47 -11.56 6.87 -7.96
C ALA A 47 -12.29 6.83 -9.31
N PHE A 48 -13.33 6.00 -9.45
CA PHE A 48 -14.15 5.95 -10.64
C PHE A 48 -14.90 7.26 -10.88
N VAL A 49 -15.47 7.86 -9.83
CA VAL A 49 -16.15 9.17 -9.93
C VAL A 49 -15.18 10.26 -10.37
N VAL A 50 -13.96 10.28 -9.81
CA VAL A 50 -12.91 11.22 -10.23
C VAL A 50 -12.51 10.98 -11.69
N PHE A 51 -12.29 9.72 -12.09
CA PHE A 51 -11.97 9.36 -13.47
C PHE A 51 -13.06 9.79 -14.46
N ALA A 52 -14.32 9.51 -14.14
CA ALA A 52 -15.46 9.92 -14.96
C ALA A 52 -15.56 11.45 -15.05
N GLY A 53 -15.36 12.16 -13.93
CA GLY A 53 -15.30 13.61 -13.88
C GLY A 53 -14.18 14.18 -14.78
N LEU A 54 -12.98 13.62 -14.70
CA LEU A 54 -11.85 14.02 -15.55
C LEU A 54 -12.18 13.80 -17.04
N LYS A 55 -12.77 12.66 -17.40
CA LYS A 55 -13.15 12.41 -18.80
C LYS A 55 -14.25 13.32 -19.34
N ILE A 56 -15.12 13.85 -18.47
CA ILE A 56 -16.21 14.75 -18.87
C ILE A 56 -15.74 16.21 -18.93
N TYR A 57 -15.05 16.68 -17.90
CA TYR A 57 -14.71 18.09 -17.74
C TYR A 57 -13.29 18.46 -18.22
N ALA A 58 -12.40 17.47 -18.36
CA ALA A 58 -11.01 17.67 -18.78
C ALA A 58 -10.50 16.47 -19.63
N PRO A 59 -11.11 16.23 -20.81
CA PRO A 59 -10.85 15.03 -21.61
C PRO A 59 -9.40 14.90 -22.09
N ASP A 60 -8.68 16.02 -22.20
CA ASP A 60 -7.29 16.09 -22.65
C ASP A 60 -6.28 15.67 -21.56
N VAL A 61 -6.73 15.43 -20.33
CA VAL A 61 -5.86 14.95 -19.26
C VAL A 61 -5.35 13.55 -19.59
N ASP A 62 -4.03 13.40 -19.51
CA ASP A 62 -3.36 12.11 -19.67
C ASP A 62 -3.62 11.22 -18.45
N VAL A 63 -4.71 10.47 -18.52
CA VAL A 63 -5.09 9.53 -17.48
C VAL A 63 -4.08 8.37 -17.36
N ALA A 64 -3.42 7.97 -18.45
CA ALA A 64 -2.42 6.92 -18.40
C ALA A 64 -1.20 7.39 -17.59
N GLY A 65 -0.77 8.63 -17.77
CA GLY A 65 0.24 9.27 -16.95
C GLY A 65 -0.15 9.35 -15.46
N LEU A 66 -1.40 9.68 -15.16
CA LEU A 66 -1.91 9.68 -13.78
C LEU A 66 -1.90 8.28 -13.15
N ASP A 67 -2.28 7.24 -13.91
CA ASP A 67 -2.24 5.85 -13.44
C ASP A 67 -0.80 5.38 -13.16
N ALA A 68 0.14 5.69 -14.07
CA ALA A 68 1.55 5.39 -13.86
C ALA A 68 2.10 6.11 -12.60
N GLY A 69 1.69 7.36 -12.37
CA GLY A 69 2.02 8.08 -11.15
C GLY A 69 1.44 7.40 -9.89
N ALA A 70 0.18 6.98 -9.94
CA ALA A 70 -0.46 6.23 -8.84
C ALA A 70 0.28 4.92 -8.55
N GLN A 71 0.71 4.20 -9.59
CA GLN A 71 1.51 2.97 -9.45
C GLN A 71 2.86 3.22 -8.78
N GLN A 72 3.57 4.28 -9.16
CA GLN A 72 4.84 4.66 -8.53
C GLN A 72 4.66 4.98 -7.05
N ILE A 73 3.64 5.77 -6.72
CA ILE A 73 3.31 6.11 -5.33
C ILE A 73 2.97 4.83 -4.54
N ALA A 74 2.14 3.95 -5.10
CA ALA A 74 1.80 2.68 -4.49
C ALA A 74 3.06 1.84 -4.22
N THR A 75 3.98 1.77 -5.17
CA THR A 75 5.24 1.02 -5.04
C THR A 75 6.10 1.57 -3.90
N ILE A 76 6.27 2.90 -3.84
CA ILE A 76 7.04 3.55 -2.77
C ILE A 76 6.39 3.28 -1.41
N LEU A 77 5.06 3.42 -1.31
CA LEU A 77 4.34 3.20 -0.06
C LEU A 77 4.44 1.74 0.41
N VAL A 78 4.40 0.75 -0.50
CA VAL A 78 4.64 -0.66 -0.17
C VAL A 78 6.04 -0.86 0.38
N GLN A 79 7.06 -0.26 -0.24
CA GLN A 79 8.44 -0.35 0.25
C GLN A 79 8.57 0.25 1.65
N VAL A 80 7.95 1.41 1.90
CA VAL A 80 7.93 2.02 3.24
C VAL A 80 7.23 1.11 4.25
N LEU A 81 6.08 0.55 3.91
CA LEU A 81 5.38 -0.41 4.77
C LEU A 81 6.23 -1.65 5.07
N ALA A 82 6.93 -2.18 4.07
CA ALA A 82 7.83 -3.31 4.24
C ALA A 82 8.99 -2.97 5.18
N PHE A 83 9.59 -1.79 5.06
CA PHE A 83 10.61 -1.32 5.99
C PHE A 83 10.09 -1.16 7.42
N VAL A 84 8.90 -0.59 7.60
CA VAL A 84 8.27 -0.45 8.93
C VAL A 84 8.03 -1.82 9.55
N ALA A 85 7.51 -2.78 8.77
CA ALA A 85 7.32 -4.15 9.22
C ALA A 85 8.66 -4.82 9.59
N GLN A 86 9.71 -4.63 8.77
CA GLN A 86 11.04 -5.16 9.03
C GLN A 86 11.62 -4.64 10.35
N LEU A 87 11.48 -3.34 10.65
CA LEU A 87 11.91 -2.77 11.93
C LEU A 87 11.16 -3.40 13.12
N GLY A 88 9.85 -3.62 12.98
CA GLY A 88 9.05 -4.32 13.98
C GLY A 88 9.55 -5.75 14.23
N VAL A 89 9.78 -6.51 13.16
CA VAL A 89 10.31 -7.88 13.22
C VAL A 89 11.71 -7.90 13.86
N SER A 90 12.60 -6.97 13.50
CA SER A 90 13.94 -6.89 14.10
C SER A 90 13.89 -6.64 15.61
N ARG A 91 12.97 -5.77 16.08
CA ARG A 91 12.78 -5.54 17.51
C ARG A 91 12.23 -6.78 18.22
N ALA A 92 11.25 -7.45 17.62
CA ALA A 92 10.68 -8.68 18.18
C ALA A 92 11.72 -9.82 18.23
N ALA A 93 12.51 -10.01 17.17
CA ALA A 93 13.59 -10.98 17.12
C ALA A 93 14.67 -10.67 18.17
N ASN A 94 15.08 -9.40 18.31
CA ASN A 94 16.04 -9.02 19.35
C ASN A 94 15.48 -9.33 20.75
N ALA A 95 14.21 -9.00 21.01
CA ALA A 95 13.57 -9.31 22.29
C ALA A 95 13.48 -10.81 22.56
N ALA A 96 13.19 -11.63 21.53
CA ALA A 96 13.06 -13.08 21.67
C ALA A 96 14.40 -13.80 21.93
N VAL A 97 15.51 -13.28 21.39
CA VAL A 97 16.86 -13.87 21.57
C VAL A 97 17.57 -13.28 22.79
N ARG A 98 17.04 -12.19 23.38
CA ARG A 98 17.62 -11.53 24.55
C ARG A 98 17.54 -12.46 25.77
N GLY A 99 18.70 -12.96 26.19
CA GLY A 99 18.82 -13.86 27.34
C GLY A 99 19.02 -15.33 26.98
N VAL A 100 19.06 -15.67 25.68
CA VAL A 100 19.58 -16.98 25.26
C VAL A 100 21.10 -16.92 25.37
N PRO A 101 21.73 -17.69 26.28
CA PRO A 101 23.17 -17.85 26.26
C PRO A 101 23.49 -18.60 24.97
N VAL A 102 23.92 -17.88 23.95
CA VAL A 102 24.65 -18.50 22.85
C VAL A 102 25.86 -19.12 23.53
N ILE A 103 25.87 -20.44 23.70
CA ILE A 103 26.98 -21.17 24.34
C ILE A 103 28.29 -20.61 23.75
N GLY A 104 29.13 -20.09 24.65
CA GLY A 104 29.83 -18.81 24.50
C GLY A 104 31.11 -18.74 23.68
N TYR A 105 31.56 -17.51 23.39
CA TYR A 105 32.96 -17.20 23.07
C TYR A 105 33.39 -15.84 23.63
N SER A 106 34.37 -15.91 24.53
CA SER A 106 35.36 -14.86 24.80
C SER A 106 36.49 -15.00 23.77
N HIS A 107 36.91 -13.90 23.17
CA HIS A 107 38.13 -13.81 22.36
C HIS A 107 39.04 -12.68 22.86
N SER A 108 39.29 -12.61 24.16
CA SER A 108 40.55 -12.08 24.69
C SER A 108 40.65 -12.47 26.16
N GLN A 109 41.46 -13.50 26.42
CA GLN A 109 42.27 -13.50 27.62
C GLN A 109 43.39 -12.46 27.38
N ALA A 110 43.57 -11.56 28.32
CA ALA A 110 44.84 -10.90 28.61
C ALA A 110 44.92 -10.79 30.14
#